data_AF-A0A971KR13-F1
#
_entry.id   AF-A0A971KR13-F1
#
_cell.length_a   1.000
_cell.length_b   1.000
_cell.length_c   1.000
_cell.angle_alpha   90.00
_cell.angle_beta   90.00
_cell.angle_gamma   90.00
#
_symmetry.space_group_name_H-M   'P 1'
#
loop_
_entity.id
_entity.type
_entity.pdbx_description
1 polymer ?
#
loop_
_entity_poly.entity_id
_entity_poly.type
_entity_poly.pdbx_seq_one_letter_code
_entity_poly.pdbx_strand_id
1 'polypeptide(L)' 'TCIMVGIKGQTKEMINNDLKIVMHNFEHATINIFVNNSTQIKADPELIQWFKNEYEYLLKSKNLDLLLDNTDFGVGGPL' A
#
# COMPACT_ATOMS: atom_id res chain seq x y z
N THR A 1 9.71 0.09 8.03
CA THR A 1 8.34 0.30 8.57
C THR A 1 7.29 -0.21 7.60
N CYS A 2 6.06 -0.46 8.02
CA CYS A 2 5.00 -0.96 7.12
C CYS A 2 3.79 -0.03 7.16
N ILE A 3 3.23 0.28 6.00
CA ILE A 3 1.96 1.01 5.88
C ILE A 3 0.97 0.23 4.99
N MET A 4 -0.31 0.54 5.16
CA MET A 4 -1.40 -0.10 4.43
C MET A 4 -2.25 0.96 3.71
N VAL A 5 -2.53 0.72 2.44
CA VAL A 5 -3.18 1.68 1.54
C VAL A 5 -4.39 1.03 0.88
N GLY A 6 -5.43 1.83 0.64
CA GLY A 6 -6.61 1.38 -0.10
C GLY A 6 -7.73 0.84 0.79
N ILE A 7 -7.82 1.31 2.04
CA ILE A 7 -8.89 0.97 2.98
C ILE A 7 -9.98 2.04 2.89
N LYS A 8 -11.26 1.63 2.90
CA LYS A 8 -12.39 2.57 2.97
C LYS A 8 -12.26 3.51 4.17
N GLY A 9 -12.39 4.80 3.92
CA GLY A 9 -12.23 5.86 4.92
C GLY A 9 -10.86 6.54 4.91
N GLN A 10 -9.86 5.98 4.21
CA GLN A 10 -8.64 6.71 3.89
C GLN A 10 -8.90 7.77 2.81
N THR A 11 -8.12 8.84 2.84
CA THR A 11 -8.12 9.86 1.79
C THR A 11 -6.77 9.90 1.08
N LYS A 12 -6.76 10.48 -0.13
CA LYS A 12 -5.52 10.73 -0.88
C LYS A 12 -4.52 11.55 -0.07
N GLU A 13 -5.00 12.57 0.63
CA GLU A 13 -4.16 13.43 1.48
C GLU A 13 -3.50 12.65 2.62
N MET A 14 -4.24 11.77 3.29
CA MET A 14 -3.69 10.90 4.34
C MET A 14 -2.56 10.03 3.79
N ILE A 15 -2.78 9.38 2.65
CA ILE A 15 -1.78 8.51 2.02
C ILE A 15 -0.54 9.30 1.61
N ASN A 16 -0.71 10.50 1.04
CA ASN A 16 0.41 11.38 0.68
C ASN A 16 1.25 11.75 1.91
N ASN A 17 0.58 12.07 3.02
CA ASN A 17 1.26 12.42 4.26
C ASN A 17 1.99 11.22 4.87
N ASP A 18 1.37 10.04 4.88
CA ASP A 18 1.99 8.80 5.35
C ASP A 18 3.25 8.49 4.54
N LEU A 19 3.19 8.56 3.20
CA LEU A 19 4.36 8.35 2.35
C LEU A 19 5.47 9.37 2.61
N LYS A 20 5.13 10.65 2.79
CA LYS A 20 6.11 11.70 3.12
C LYS A 20 6.81 11.42 4.44
N ILE A 21 6.07 10.99 5.47
CA ILE A 21 6.64 10.63 6.77
C ILE A 21 7.53 9.40 6.60
N VAL A 22 7.05 8.37 5.89
CA VAL A 22 7.79 7.12 5.68
C VAL A 22 9.12 7.38 4.98
N MET A 23 9.10 8.11 3.87
CA MET A 23 10.30 8.36 3.06
C MET A 23 11.33 9.27 3.75
N HIS A 24 10.90 10.14 4.66
CA HIS A 24 11.84 11.01 5.41
C HIS A 24 12.43 10.35 6.65
N ASN A 25 11.68 9.49 7.34
CA ASN A 25 12.06 9.02 8.68
C ASN A 25 12.54 7.57 8.70
N PHE A 26 12.37 6.82 7.62
CA PHE A 26 12.74 5.41 7.57
C PHE A 26 13.63 5.12 6.36
N GLU A 27 14.73 4.38 6.61
CA GLU A 27 15.64 3.94 5.55
C GLU A 27 15.00 2.91 4.61
N HIS A 28 14.05 2.12 5.12
CA HIS A 28 13.32 1.11 4.36
C HIS A 28 11.85 0.99 4.81
N ALA A 29 10.94 0.83 3.86
CA ALA A 29 9.53 0.60 4.15
C ALA A 29 8.80 -0.32 3.17
N THR A 30 7.69 -0.88 3.64
CA THR A 30 6.82 -1.74 2.85
C THR A 30 5.43 -1.13 2.78
N ILE A 31 4.91 -0.99 1.57
CA ILE A 31 3.58 -0.45 1.29
C ILE A 31 2.71 -1.60 0.81
N ASN A 32 1.66 -1.91 1.57
CA ASN A 32 0.73 -2.99 1.28
C ASN A 32 -0.59 -2.44 0.75
N ILE A 33 -1.01 -2.90 -0.43
CA ILE A 33 -2.39 -2.67 -0.88
C ILE A 33 -3.33 -3.57 -0.08
N PHE A 34 -4.36 -2.98 0.52
CA PHE A 34 -5.34 -3.73 1.28
C PHE A 34 -6.20 -4.58 0.34
N VAL A 35 -6.23 -5.88 0.61
CA VAL A 35 -7.11 -6.83 -0.06
C VAL A 35 -8.18 -7.29 0.90
N ASN A 36 -9.42 -7.38 0.41
CA ASN A 36 -10.55 -7.81 1.21
C ASN A 36 -10.29 -9.19 1.84
N ASN A 37 -10.66 -9.30 3.11
CA ASN A 37 -10.63 -10.54 3.87
C ASN A 37 -11.96 -10.74 4.62
N SER A 38 -12.02 -11.71 5.53
CA SER A 38 -13.22 -12.04 6.31
C SER A 38 -13.64 -10.96 7.32
N THR A 39 -12.86 -9.89 7.49
CA THR A 39 -13.19 -8.78 8.40
C THR A 39 -14.20 -7.81 7.79
N GLN A 40 -14.72 -6.92 8.63
CA GLN A 40 -15.64 -5.86 8.21
C GLN A 40 -14.93 -4.71 7.49
N ILE A 41 -13.60 -4.60 7.60
CA ILE A 41 -12.81 -3.59 6.89
C ILE A 41 -12.83 -3.95 5.40
N LYS A 42 -13.13 -2.95 4.55
CA LYS A 42 -13.26 -3.15 3.10
C LYS A 42 -12.26 -2.31 2.34
N ALA A 43 -11.79 -2.88 1.22
CA ALA A 43 -10.98 -2.18 0.25
C ALA A 43 -11.77 -1.05 -0.43
N ASP A 44 -11.05 -0.01 -0.81
CA ASP A 44 -11.52 1.12 -1.62
C ASP A 44 -10.88 1.02 -3.02
N PRO A 45 -11.59 0.45 -4.00
CA PRO A 45 -11.02 0.21 -5.33
C PRO A 45 -10.61 1.49 -6.06
N GLU A 46 -11.34 2.58 -5.88
CA GLU A 46 -11.02 3.86 -6.52
C GLU A 46 -9.74 4.45 -5.95
N LEU A 47 -9.59 4.37 -4.62
CA LEU A 47 -8.37 4.83 -3.95
C LEU A 47 -7.17 3.97 -4.30
N ILE A 48 -7.34 2.64 -4.39
CA ILE A 48 -6.29 1.71 -4.83
C ILE A 48 -5.86 2.04 -6.26
N GLN A 49 -6.81 2.21 -7.18
CA GLN A 49 -6.48 2.50 -8.58
C GLN A 49 -5.76 3.84 -8.72
N TRP A 50 -6.23 4.86 -8.00
CA TRP A 50 -5.53 6.15 -7.95
C TRP A 50 -4.10 5.98 -7.41
N PHE A 51 -3.93 5.25 -6.31
CA PHE A 51 -2.62 5.04 -5.70
C PHE A 51 -1.65 4.32 -6.66
N LYS A 52 -2.10 3.25 -7.31
CA LYS A 52 -1.31 2.49 -8.30
C LYS A 52 -0.81 3.39 -9.43
N ASN A 53 -1.65 4.30 -9.92
CA ASN A 53 -1.30 5.22 -10.99
C ASN A 53 -0.35 6.34 -10.51
N GLU A 54 -0.68 6.96 -9.38
CA GLU A 54 0.08 8.10 -8.83
C GLU A 54 1.49 7.68 -8.39
N TYR A 55 1.60 6.52 -7.76
CA TYR A 55 2.81 6.05 -7.10
C TYR A 55 3.50 4.89 -7.82
N GLU A 56 3.15 4.62 -9.08
CA GLU A 56 3.79 3.58 -9.91
C GLU A 56 5.31 3.73 -9.92
N TYR A 57 5.82 4.97 -9.92
CA TYR A 57 7.25 5.27 -9.92
C TYR A 57 7.99 4.71 -8.69
N LEU A 58 7.29 4.46 -7.57
CA LEU A 58 7.88 3.89 -6.36
C LEU A 58 8.28 2.43 -6.54
N LEU A 59 7.78 1.71 -7.55
CA LEU A 59 8.21 0.33 -7.87
C LEU A 59 9.70 0.22 -8.20
N LYS A 60 10.35 1.33 -8.57
CA LYS A 60 11.79 1.38 -8.89
C LYS A 60 12.65 1.75 -7.67
N SER A 61 12.03 2.08 -6.55
CA SER A 61 12.73 2.52 -5.34
C SER A 61 13.38 1.34 -4.64
N LYS A 62 14.70 1.37 -4.44
CA LYS A 62 15.43 0.31 -3.73
C LYS A 62 15.11 0.23 -2.22
N ASN A 63 14.51 1.27 -1.69
CA ASN A 63 14.23 1.43 -0.26
C ASN A 63 12.75 1.21 0.07
N LEU A 64 11.93 0.84 -0.94
CA LEU A 64 10.50 0.63 -0.77
C LEU A 64 10.07 -0.67 -1.45
N ASP A 65 9.46 -1.55 -0.68
CA ASP A 65 8.74 -2.69 -1.22
C ASP A 65 7.27 -2.30 -1.40
N LEU A 66 6.80 -2.27 -2.65
CA LEU A 66 5.39 -2.04 -2.96
C LEU A 66 4.72 -3.35 -3.35
N LEU A 67 3.74 -3.78 -2.55
CA LEU A 67 3.04 -5.06 -2.69
C LEU A 67 1.63 -4.76 -3.17
N LEU A 68 1.42 -4.99 -4.47
CA LEU A 68 0.19 -4.70 -5.17
C LEU A 68 -0.81 -5.87 -5.09
N ASP A 69 -0.30 -7.08 -4.84
CA ASP A 69 -1.06 -8.30 -4.59
C ASP A 69 -0.52 -9.06 -3.38
N ASN A 70 -1.40 -9.81 -2.71
CA ASN A 70 -1.09 -10.56 -1.48
C ASN A 70 0.01 -11.63 -1.66
N THR A 71 0.37 -11.96 -2.90
CA THR A 71 1.31 -13.01 -3.27
C THR A 71 2.69 -12.47 -3.65
N ASP A 72 2.93 -11.16 -3.57
CA ASP A 72 4.13 -10.53 -4.13
C ASP A 72 5.44 -10.91 -3.42
N PHE A 73 5.37 -11.41 -2.19
CA PHE A 73 6.52 -12.02 -1.50
C PHE A 73 6.72 -13.52 -1.79
N GLY A 74 5.90 -14.12 -2.67
CA GLY A 74 5.93 -15.56 -2.95
C GLY A 74 5.38 -16.43 -1.82
N VAL A 75 4.72 -15.83 -0.83
CA VAL A 75 4.06 -16.50 0.30
C VAL A 75 2.58 -16.11 0.32
N GLY A 76 1.69 -17.11 0.33
CA GLY A 76 0.24 -16.94 0.25
C GLY A 76 -0.40 -18.17 -0.37
N GLY A 77 -1.05 -18.99 0.44
CA GLY A 77 -1.89 -20.10 -0.02
C GLY A 77 -3.31 -19.63 -0.32
N PRO A 78 -4.12 -20.42 -1.05
CA PRO A 78 -5.54 -20.12 -1.21
C PRO A 78 -6.19 -20.01 0.18
N LEU A 79 -7.01 -18.97 0.35
CA LEU A 79 -7.92 -18.85 1.50
C LEU A 79 -8.90 -20.02 1.54
#